data_AF-A0A517TBZ6-F1
#
_entry.id   AF-A0A517TBZ6-F1
#
_cell.length_a   1.000
_cell.length_b   1.000
_cell.length_c   1.000
_cell.angle_alpha   90.00
_cell.angle_beta   90.00
_cell.angle_gamma   90.00
#
_symmetry.space_group_name_H-M   'P 1'
#
loop_
_entity.id
_entity.type
_entity.pdbx_description
1 polymer ?
#
loop_
_entity_poly.entity_id
_entity_poly.type
_entity_poly.pdbx_seq_one_letter_code
_entity_poly.pdbx_strand_id
1 'polypeptide(L)'
;METAIDRFKHANPKTDGVGAWIRKSLRADTMMYMVATLILGPIALLAVLAMYAFALVVGYFILSQYIEFRGIPFPLHLAAAGFVFLLFWLNRNVEHDAWAPVRIRNEEVNTVVRVSQMTGAGWLLLLQSPRDMNPALRFVTNLLLFAPRLFDLFMAVCKRVISMRTIDLSVCSKAVTLLMNARGRVNLAELVREFPTVNPQDLVDDLSAVDGVVFLTNDPPGVTLSPMVVEEYMQWRDEQRAKSASA
;
A
#
# COMPACT_ATOMS: atom_id res chain seq x y z
N MET A 1 -20.79 7.19 -30.84
CA MET A 1 -19.63 7.20 -29.92
C MET A 1 -19.40 5.74 -29.56
N GLU A 2 -18.59 5.07 -30.38
CA GLU A 2 -18.25 3.67 -30.20
C GLU A 2 -17.48 3.57 -28.88
N THR A 3 -18.05 2.89 -27.88
CA THR A 3 -17.41 2.81 -26.56
C THR A 3 -16.11 2.04 -26.71
N ALA A 4 -15.05 2.41 -25.98
CA ALA A 4 -13.77 1.69 -26.01
C ALA A 4 -13.93 0.18 -25.70
N ILE A 5 -15.06 -0.19 -25.11
CA ILE A 5 -15.53 -1.53 -24.74
C ILE A 5 -16.00 -2.35 -25.96
N ASP A 6 -16.63 -1.74 -26.98
CA ASP A 6 -17.12 -2.50 -28.15
C ASP A 6 -15.98 -3.02 -29.04
N ARG A 7 -14.81 -2.36 -29.01
CA ARG A 7 -13.59 -2.87 -29.66
C ARG A 7 -13.00 -4.10 -28.99
N PHE A 8 -13.40 -4.38 -27.75
CA PHE A 8 -12.84 -5.45 -26.94
C PHE A 8 -13.48 -6.81 -27.16
N LYS A 9 -14.77 -6.86 -27.52
CA LYS A 9 -15.51 -8.11 -27.72
C LYS A 9 -14.96 -9.00 -28.85
N HIS A 10 -14.07 -8.47 -29.71
CA HIS A 10 -13.45 -9.21 -30.82
C HIS A 10 -11.94 -9.47 -30.62
N ALA A 11 -11.37 -9.13 -29.47
CA ALA A 11 -9.97 -9.45 -29.17
C ALA A 11 -9.82 -10.94 -28.81
N ASN A 12 -9.14 -11.68 -29.69
CA ASN A 12 -8.83 -13.11 -29.57
C ASN A 12 -8.15 -13.41 -28.20
N PRO A 13 -8.57 -14.44 -27.43
CA PRO A 13 -8.06 -14.75 -26.09
C PRO A 13 -6.64 -15.35 -26.09
N LYS A 14 -5.72 -14.84 -26.92
CA LYS A 14 -4.27 -14.99 -26.74
C LYS A 14 -3.76 -14.05 -25.63
N THR A 15 -4.50 -13.99 -24.51
CA THR A 15 -4.25 -13.16 -23.31
C THR A 15 -3.11 -13.69 -22.44
N ASP A 16 -2.42 -14.75 -22.86
CA ASP A 16 -1.34 -15.36 -22.11
C ASP A 16 -0.13 -14.44 -21.92
N GLY A 17 0.08 -13.48 -22.84
CA GLY A 17 1.21 -12.55 -22.78
C GLY A 17 1.16 -11.62 -21.56
N VAL A 18 0.05 -10.91 -21.36
CA VAL A 18 -0.12 -9.97 -20.25
C VAL A 18 -0.14 -10.72 -18.92
N GLY A 19 -0.84 -11.86 -18.83
CA GLY A 19 -0.88 -12.67 -17.62
C GLY A 19 0.50 -13.21 -17.22
N ALA A 20 1.31 -13.67 -18.18
CA ALA A 20 2.67 -14.13 -17.93
C ALA A 20 3.59 -12.98 -17.48
N TRP A 21 3.45 -11.80 -18.11
CA TRP A 21 4.19 -10.60 -17.71
C TRP A 21 3.82 -10.15 -16.30
N ILE A 22 2.54 -10.01 -15.97
CA ILE A 22 2.06 -9.64 -14.62
C ILE A 22 2.56 -10.63 -13.58
N ARG A 23 2.49 -11.94 -13.86
CA ARG A 23 3.01 -12.97 -12.95
C ARG A 23 4.50 -12.79 -12.69
N LYS A 24 5.28 -12.48 -13.73
CA LYS A 24 6.73 -12.24 -13.60
C LYS A 24 7.00 -10.98 -12.77
N SER A 25 6.31 -9.88 -13.08
CA SER A 25 6.42 -8.60 -12.38
C SER A 25 6.02 -8.74 -10.89
N LEU A 26 4.84 -9.28 -10.59
CA LEU A 26 4.38 -9.53 -9.22
C LEU A 26 5.34 -10.43 -8.43
N ARG A 27 5.96 -11.43 -9.07
CA ARG A 27 6.96 -12.27 -8.39
C ARG A 27 8.22 -11.49 -8.02
N ALA A 28 8.69 -10.62 -8.91
CA ALA A 28 9.84 -9.74 -8.64
C ALA A 28 9.52 -8.75 -7.51
N ASP A 29 8.36 -8.11 -7.56
CA ASP A 29 7.91 -7.17 -6.54
C ASP A 29 7.71 -7.85 -5.19
N THR A 30 7.03 -9.01 -5.18
CA THR A 30 6.85 -9.80 -3.96
C THR A 30 8.20 -10.16 -3.35
N MET A 31 9.20 -10.52 -4.16
CA MET A 31 10.56 -10.79 -3.68
C MET A 31 11.21 -9.55 -3.07
N MET A 32 11.12 -8.41 -3.74
CA MET A 32 11.62 -7.13 -3.23
C MET A 32 10.97 -6.76 -1.89
N TYR A 33 9.64 -6.86 -1.78
CA TYR A 33 8.92 -6.56 -0.54
C TYR A 33 9.20 -7.59 0.56
N MET A 34 9.43 -8.86 0.25
CA MET A 34 9.88 -9.86 1.23
C MET A 34 11.24 -9.51 1.80
N VAL A 35 12.20 -9.11 0.95
CA VAL A 35 13.52 -8.65 1.40
C VAL A 35 13.39 -7.38 2.25
N ALA A 36 12.57 -6.42 1.82
CA ALA A 36 12.29 -5.22 2.59
C ALA A 36 11.70 -5.55 3.97
N THR A 37 10.75 -6.50 4.03
CA THR A 37 10.14 -6.97 5.29
C THR A 37 11.18 -7.60 6.21
N LEU A 38 12.08 -8.43 5.67
CA LEU A 38 13.13 -9.10 6.43
C LEU A 38 14.12 -8.11 7.05
N ILE A 39 14.44 -7.01 6.34
CA ILE A 39 15.32 -5.95 6.84
C ILE A 39 14.58 -5.04 7.82
N LEU A 40 13.36 -4.65 7.47
CA LEU A 40 12.58 -3.67 8.23
C LEU A 40 12.09 -4.22 9.57
N GLY A 41 11.78 -5.52 9.66
CA GLY A 41 11.30 -6.16 10.89
C GLY A 41 12.24 -5.99 12.09
N PRO A 42 13.53 -6.39 12.00
CA PRO A 42 14.51 -6.16 13.05
C PRO A 42 14.69 -4.68 13.40
N ILE A 43 14.69 -3.78 12.40
CA ILE A 43 14.85 -2.33 12.63
C ILE A 43 13.64 -1.78 13.39
N ALA A 44 12.42 -2.13 12.98
CA ALA A 44 11.19 -1.73 13.66
C ALA A 44 11.17 -2.24 15.11
N LEU A 45 11.55 -3.51 15.32
CA LEU A 45 11.63 -4.08 16.67
C LEU A 45 12.67 -3.36 17.55
N LEU A 46 13.88 -3.11 17.02
CA LEU A 46 14.91 -2.37 17.72
C LEU A 46 14.48 -0.94 18.06
N ALA A 47 13.76 -0.27 17.15
CA ALA A 47 13.22 1.07 17.40
C ALA A 47 12.20 1.07 18.57
N VAL A 48 11.32 0.08 18.63
CA VAL A 48 10.36 -0.07 19.75
C VAL A 48 11.10 -0.35 21.07
N LEU A 49 12.11 -1.23 21.06
CA LEU A 49 12.92 -1.53 22.24
C LEU A 49 13.72 -0.30 22.70
N ALA A 50 14.31 0.46 21.78
CA ALA A 50 15.03 1.69 22.08
C ALA A 50 14.10 2.75 22.69
N MET A 51 12.88 2.89 22.15
CA MET A 51 11.87 3.79 22.70
C MET A 51 11.43 3.38 24.10
N TYR A 52 11.24 2.08 24.34
CA TYR A 52 10.95 1.54 25.67
C TYR A 52 12.09 1.80 26.67
N ALA A 53 13.34 1.51 26.27
CA ALA A 53 14.53 1.78 27.09
C ALA A 53 14.68 3.27 27.40
N PHE A 54 14.44 4.14 26.42
CA PHE A 54 14.44 5.59 26.61
C PHE A 54 13.39 6.02 27.65
N ALA A 55 12.15 5.52 27.55
CA ALA A 55 11.10 5.81 28.52
C ALA A 55 11.49 5.35 29.95
N LEU A 56 12.15 4.19 30.09
CA LEU A 56 12.68 3.72 31.37
C LEU A 56 13.78 4.62 31.92
N VAL A 57 14.76 5.01 31.10
CA VAL A 57 15.88 5.86 31.52
C VAL A 57 15.38 7.23 31.97
N VAL A 58 14.48 7.85 31.20
CA VAL A 58 13.89 9.15 31.54
C VAL A 58 13.04 9.05 32.81
N GLY A 59 12.19 8.03 32.91
CA GLY A 59 11.36 7.84 34.10
C GLY A 59 12.18 7.53 35.35
N TYR A 60 13.24 6.74 35.24
CA TYR A 60 14.18 6.48 36.32
C TYR A 60 14.91 7.76 36.75
N PHE A 61 15.41 8.54 35.79
CA PHE A 61 16.06 9.81 36.06
C PHE A 61 15.13 10.75 36.85
N ILE A 62 13.88 10.93 36.41
CA ILE A 62 12.88 11.74 37.12
C ILE A 62 12.65 11.19 38.54
N LEU A 63 12.39 9.89 38.68
CA LEU A 63 12.11 9.29 39.99
C LEU A 63 13.29 9.42 40.98
N SER A 64 14.52 9.28 40.47
CA SER A 64 15.75 9.39 41.26
C SER A 64 15.96 10.79 41.82
N GLN A 65 15.57 11.84 41.08
CA GLN A 65 15.72 13.23 41.51
C GLN A 65 14.69 13.64 42.57
N TYR A 66 13.48 13.07 42.53
CA TYR A 66 12.38 13.52 43.40
C TYR A 66 12.08 12.59 44.58
N ILE A 67 12.41 11.29 44.51
CA ILE A 67 11.93 10.28 45.48
C ILE A 67 13.10 9.47 46.10
N GLU A 68 14.35 9.86 45.86
CA GLU A 68 15.56 9.17 46.37
C GLU A 68 15.53 7.64 46.22
N PHE A 69 14.92 7.15 45.12
CA PHE A 69 14.67 5.72 44.92
C PHE A 69 15.97 4.98 44.51
N ARG A 70 16.31 3.88 45.21
CA ARG A 70 17.54 3.09 44.97
C ARG A 70 17.38 1.85 44.08
N GLY A 71 16.27 1.68 43.36
CA GLY A 71 16.05 0.55 42.45
C GLY A 71 15.05 0.87 41.35
N ILE A 72 14.95 0.00 40.34
CA ILE A 72 13.95 0.11 39.26
C ILE A 72 12.65 -0.51 39.76
N PRO A 73 11.63 0.29 40.15
CA PRO A 73 10.41 -0.27 40.69
C PRO A 73 9.60 -0.88 39.54
N PHE A 74 8.97 -2.04 39.78
CA PHE A 74 8.01 -2.66 38.85
C PHE A 74 6.97 -1.66 38.27
N PRO A 75 6.41 -0.72 39.06
CA PRO A 75 5.59 0.37 38.54
C PRO A 75 6.18 1.19 37.37
N LEU A 76 7.49 1.39 37.33
CA LEU A 76 8.15 2.14 36.26
C LEU A 76 8.10 1.36 34.93
N HIS A 77 8.25 0.04 34.97
CA HIS A 77 8.09 -0.81 33.80
C HIS A 77 6.66 -0.77 33.25
N LEU A 78 5.66 -0.80 34.12
CA LEU A 78 4.26 -0.66 33.73
C LEU A 78 3.99 0.71 33.11
N ALA A 79 4.53 1.78 33.69
CA ALA A 79 4.40 3.13 33.15
C ALA A 79 5.06 3.26 31.76
N ALA A 80 6.27 2.74 31.59
CA ALA A 80 6.96 2.75 30.30
C ALA A 80 6.23 1.92 29.24
N ALA A 81 5.72 0.73 29.61
CA ALA A 81 4.92 -0.09 28.70
C ALA A 81 3.60 0.60 28.32
N GLY A 82 2.92 1.21 29.29
CA GLY A 82 1.71 2.01 29.07
C GLY A 82 1.96 3.22 28.17
N PHE A 83 3.10 3.89 28.33
CA PHE A 83 3.51 5.00 27.47
C PHE A 83 3.76 4.55 26.03
N VAL A 84 4.52 3.46 25.81
CA VAL A 84 4.71 2.89 24.47
C VAL A 84 3.37 2.49 23.85
N PHE A 85 2.50 1.82 24.61
CA PHE A 85 1.16 1.47 24.15
C PHE A 85 0.34 2.70 23.74
N LEU A 86 0.37 3.77 24.55
CA LEU A 86 -0.30 5.03 24.24
C LEU A 86 0.21 5.63 22.92
N LEU A 87 1.51 5.59 22.66
CA LEU A 87 2.08 6.08 21.40
C LEU A 87 1.60 5.27 20.20
N PHE A 88 1.51 3.94 20.32
CA PHE A 88 0.92 3.09 19.28
C PHE A 88 -0.57 3.38 19.06
N TRP A 89 -1.33 3.58 20.13
CA TRP A 89 -2.73 3.93 20.05
C TRP A 89 -2.95 5.30 19.38
N LEU A 90 -2.14 6.30 19.75
CA LEU A 90 -2.15 7.61 19.11
C LEU A 90 -1.80 7.52 17.62
N ASN A 91 -0.78 6.73 17.25
CA ASN A 91 -0.39 6.57 15.86
C ASN A 91 -1.51 5.93 15.02
N ARG A 92 -2.16 4.90 15.54
CA ARG A 92 -3.27 4.22 14.87
C ARG A 92 -4.46 5.15 14.59
N ASN A 93 -4.74 6.08 15.49
CA ASN A 93 -5.82 7.05 15.29
C ASN A 93 -5.51 8.06 14.17
N VAL A 94 -4.24 8.32 13.89
CA VAL A 94 -3.81 9.22 12.79
C VAL A 94 -3.87 8.52 11.43
N GLU A 95 -3.68 7.19 11.39
CA GLU A 95 -3.63 6.43 10.13
C GLU A 95 -4.99 6.32 9.41
N HIS A 96 -6.11 6.48 10.14
CA HIS A 96 -7.45 6.34 9.56
C HIS A 96 -7.74 7.35 8.43
N ASP A 97 -6.98 8.44 8.33
CA ASP A 97 -7.12 9.46 7.29
C ASP A 97 -6.43 9.09 5.95
N ALA A 98 -5.65 8.00 5.91
CA ALA A 98 -4.89 7.61 4.70
C ALA A 98 -5.74 6.89 3.62
N TRP A 99 -7.01 6.60 3.90
CA TRP A 99 -7.92 5.91 3.00
C TRP A 99 -8.98 6.86 2.46
N ALA A 100 -9.02 7.04 1.15
CA ALA A 100 -10.06 7.85 0.52
C ALA A 100 -11.26 6.95 0.16
N PRO A 101 -12.46 7.21 0.73
CA PRO A 101 -13.67 6.52 0.29
C PRO A 101 -14.04 7.02 -1.11
N VAL A 102 -14.00 6.13 -2.10
CA VAL A 102 -14.44 6.42 -3.46
C VAL A 102 -15.82 5.82 -3.65
N ARG A 103 -16.82 6.68 -3.83
CA ARG A 103 -18.20 6.25 -4.08
C ARG A 103 -18.34 5.89 -5.56
N ILE A 104 -18.60 4.62 -5.84
CA ILE A 104 -18.96 4.16 -7.18
C ILE A 104 -20.48 4.26 -7.28
N ARG A 105 -20.96 5.22 -8.07
CA ARG A 105 -22.39 5.39 -8.34
C ARG A 105 -22.66 5.04 -9.80
N ASN A 106 -23.33 3.91 -10.01
CA ASN A 106 -23.88 3.49 -11.30
C ASN A 106 -25.36 3.11 -11.11
N GLU A 107 -26.12 2.97 -12.20
CA GLU A 107 -27.53 2.54 -12.19
C GLU A 107 -27.70 1.16 -11.51
N GLU A 108 -26.70 0.29 -11.63
CA GLU A 108 -26.72 -1.09 -11.10
C GLU A 108 -25.94 -1.26 -9.79
N VAL A 109 -24.95 -0.40 -9.52
CA VAL A 109 -24.01 -0.57 -8.41
C VAL A 109 -23.83 0.74 -7.66
N ASN A 110 -24.24 0.76 -6.38
CA ASN A 110 -24.03 1.86 -5.46
C ASN A 110 -23.20 1.36 -4.27
N THR A 111 -21.87 1.32 -4.44
CA THR A 111 -20.95 0.81 -3.42
C THR A 111 -19.84 1.82 -3.13
N VAL A 112 -19.33 1.78 -1.90
CA VAL A 112 -18.20 2.61 -1.48
C VAL A 112 -16.98 1.70 -1.44
N VAL A 113 -16.04 1.95 -2.35
CA VAL A 113 -14.76 1.23 -2.39
C VAL A 113 -13.71 2.09 -1.70
N ARG A 114 -12.89 1.46 -0.87
CA ARG A 114 -11.75 2.11 -0.24
C ARG A 114 -10.56 1.95 -1.16
N VAL A 115 -10.06 3.07 -1.65
CA VAL A 115 -8.85 3.08 -2.46
C VAL A 115 -7.69 3.49 -1.57
N SER A 116 -6.66 2.65 -1.51
CA SER A 116 -5.40 3.01 -0.85
C SER A 116 -4.73 4.13 -1.64
N GLN A 117 -4.45 5.26 -0.99
CA GLN A 117 -3.62 6.31 -1.58
C GLN A 117 -2.11 5.97 -1.50
N MET A 118 -1.76 4.80 -0.95
CA MET A 118 -0.37 4.39 -0.73
C MET A 118 0.23 3.64 -1.93
N THR A 119 0.01 4.08 -3.16
CA THR A 119 0.70 3.51 -4.32
C THR A 119 2.11 4.09 -4.46
N GLY A 120 3.12 3.24 -4.70
CA GLY A 120 4.51 3.65 -4.87
C GLY A 120 5.16 4.22 -3.61
N ALA A 121 5.72 5.42 -3.67
CA ALA A 121 6.37 6.10 -2.54
C ALA A 121 5.40 6.68 -1.49
N GLY A 122 4.09 6.45 -1.64
CA GLY A 122 3.05 6.94 -0.73
C GLY A 122 3.21 6.47 0.73
N TRP A 123 3.93 5.38 0.97
CA TRP A 123 4.28 4.94 2.32
C TRP A 123 5.16 5.96 3.07
N LEU A 124 5.91 6.83 2.38
CA LEU A 124 6.66 7.93 3.01
C LEU A 124 5.73 8.95 3.67
N LEU A 125 4.47 9.03 3.24
CA LEU A 125 3.47 9.91 3.86
C LEU A 125 3.18 9.48 5.30
N LEU A 126 3.32 8.19 5.64
CA LEU A 126 3.22 7.70 7.02
C LEU A 126 4.29 8.28 7.93
N LEU A 127 5.43 8.71 7.38
CA LEU A 127 6.51 9.34 8.13
C LEU A 127 6.36 10.86 8.22
N GLN A 128 5.46 11.47 7.43
CA GLN A 128 5.32 12.91 7.36
C GLN A 128 4.19 13.42 8.28
N SER A 129 4.56 14.12 9.36
CA SER A 129 3.58 14.87 10.17
C SER A 129 2.97 16.06 9.39
N PRO A 130 1.75 16.51 9.78
CA PRO A 130 1.04 17.62 9.14
C PRO A 130 1.91 18.86 8.95
N ARG A 131 1.77 19.53 7.80
CA ARG A 131 2.58 20.70 7.43
C ARG A 131 2.26 21.94 8.26
N ASP A 132 1.04 22.02 8.80
CA ASP A 132 0.54 23.21 9.50
C ASP A 132 0.91 23.25 10.99
N MET A 133 1.65 22.25 11.49
CA MET A 133 2.03 22.17 12.89
C MET A 133 3.31 22.96 13.18
N ASN A 134 3.39 23.56 14.38
CA ASN A 134 4.60 24.25 14.84
C ASN A 134 5.84 23.35 14.66
N PRO A 135 6.96 23.85 14.09
CA PRO A 135 8.14 23.03 13.80
C PRO A 135 8.69 22.25 15.00
N ALA A 136 8.66 22.83 16.21
CA ALA A 136 9.13 22.16 17.42
C ALA A 136 8.20 21.00 17.81
N LEU A 137 6.89 21.23 17.79
CA LEU A 137 5.91 20.17 18.06
C LEU A 137 5.98 19.07 16.99
N ARG A 138 6.21 19.43 15.73
CA ARG A 138 6.41 18.49 14.62
C ARG A 138 7.65 17.63 14.82
N PHE A 139 8.74 18.21 15.29
CA PHE A 139 9.96 17.47 15.62
C PHE A 139 9.71 16.48 16.76
N VAL A 140 9.12 16.94 17.86
CA VAL A 140 8.82 16.10 19.04
C VAL A 140 7.88 14.94 18.69
N THR A 141 6.79 15.23 17.97
CA THR A 141 5.84 14.19 17.53
C THR A 141 6.46 13.21 16.55
N ASN A 142 7.28 13.67 15.60
CA ASN A 142 8.01 12.77 14.70
C ASN A 142 8.97 11.86 15.47
N LEU A 143 9.69 12.40 16.48
CA LEU A 143 10.61 11.62 17.28
C LEU A 143 9.88 10.58 18.14
N LEU A 144 8.79 10.98 18.81
CA LEU A 144 8.00 10.09 19.68
C LEU A 144 7.23 9.03 18.88
N LEU A 145 6.68 9.38 17.72
CA LEU A 145 5.90 8.46 16.88
C LEU A 145 6.77 7.71 15.86
N PHE A 146 8.09 7.90 15.85
CA PHE A 146 8.97 7.24 14.90
C PHE A 146 8.87 5.71 14.98
N ALA A 147 9.00 5.14 16.18
CA ALA A 147 8.96 3.70 16.36
C ALA A 147 7.57 3.09 16.02
N PRO A 148 6.43 3.65 16.49
CA PRO A 148 5.12 3.21 16.03
C PRO A 148 4.94 3.28 14.51
N ARG A 149 5.31 4.40 13.88
CA ARG A 149 5.20 4.57 12.42
C ARG A 149 6.06 3.58 11.65
N LEU A 150 7.26 3.30 12.15
CA LEU A 150 8.16 2.32 11.53
C LEU A 150 7.60 0.89 11.65
N PHE A 151 6.97 0.58 12.78
CA PHE A 151 6.27 -0.69 12.96
C PHE A 151 5.03 -0.82 12.08
N ASP A 152 4.23 0.24 11.96
CA ASP A 152 3.05 0.24 11.08
C ASP A 152 3.46 0.13 9.61
N LEU A 153 4.56 0.79 9.20
CA LEU A 153 5.17 0.58 7.89
C LEU A 153 5.55 -0.89 7.66
N PHE A 154 6.21 -1.52 8.64
CA PHE A 154 6.53 -2.94 8.58
C PHE A 154 5.28 -3.81 8.41
N MET A 155 4.22 -3.53 9.18
CA MET A 155 2.96 -4.27 9.09
C MET A 155 2.25 -4.03 7.74
N ALA A 156 2.31 -2.81 7.20
CA ALA A 156 1.77 -2.47 5.89
C ALA A 156 2.49 -3.24 4.77
N VAL A 157 3.82 -3.30 4.82
CA VAL A 157 4.62 -4.09 3.85
C VAL A 157 4.32 -5.58 3.99
N CYS A 158 4.19 -6.12 5.21
CA CYS A 158 3.78 -7.51 5.43
C CYS A 158 2.41 -7.80 4.79
N LYS A 159 1.42 -6.94 5.03
CA LYS A 159 0.08 -7.07 4.43
C LYS A 159 0.14 -7.00 2.91
N ARG A 160 0.98 -6.12 2.34
CA ARG A 160 1.21 -6.01 0.91
C ARG A 160 1.75 -7.31 0.31
N VAL A 161 2.75 -7.93 0.96
CA VAL A 161 3.30 -9.24 0.53
C VAL A 161 2.23 -10.32 0.54
N ILE A 162 1.39 -10.36 1.58
CA ILE A 162 0.31 -11.35 1.69
C ILE A 162 -0.72 -11.13 0.58
N SER A 163 -1.17 -9.88 0.38
CA SER A 163 -2.13 -9.51 -0.66
C SER A 163 -1.61 -9.86 -2.06
N MET A 164 -0.33 -9.59 -2.36
CA MET A 164 0.27 -9.96 -3.66
C MET A 164 0.25 -11.46 -3.95
N ARG A 165 0.24 -12.31 -2.91
CA ARG A 165 0.17 -13.77 -3.07
C ARG A 165 -1.25 -14.28 -3.30
N THR A 166 -2.27 -13.49 -2.99
CA THR A 166 -3.68 -13.87 -3.12
C THR A 166 -4.36 -13.30 -4.36
N ILE A 167 -3.66 -12.53 -5.19
CA ILE A 167 -4.22 -11.89 -6.40
C ILE A 167 -4.76 -12.94 -7.37
N ASP A 168 -5.98 -12.73 -7.88
CA ASP A 168 -6.49 -13.47 -9.02
C ASP A 168 -5.84 -12.97 -10.32
N LEU A 169 -4.76 -13.64 -10.72
CA LEU A 169 -4.03 -13.32 -11.96
C LEU A 169 -4.93 -13.31 -13.21
N SER A 170 -6.00 -14.10 -13.24
CA SER A 170 -6.85 -14.22 -14.41
C SER A 170 -7.72 -12.97 -14.59
N VAL A 171 -8.32 -12.48 -13.52
CA VAL A 171 -9.13 -11.25 -13.48
C VAL A 171 -8.22 -10.04 -13.65
N CYS A 172 -7.13 -9.98 -12.88
CA CYS A 172 -6.19 -8.87 -12.90
C CYS A 172 -5.58 -8.67 -14.30
N SER A 173 -5.21 -9.76 -14.99
CA SER A 173 -4.63 -9.66 -16.35
C SER A 173 -5.61 -9.14 -17.39
N LYS A 174 -6.89 -9.52 -17.30
CA LYS A 174 -7.95 -8.99 -18.17
C LYS A 174 -8.19 -7.50 -17.91
N ALA A 175 -8.26 -7.10 -16.64
CA ALA A 175 -8.45 -5.70 -16.26
C ALA A 175 -7.27 -4.83 -16.73
N VAL A 176 -6.02 -5.28 -16.53
CA VAL A 176 -4.83 -4.57 -17.05
C VAL A 176 -4.83 -4.52 -18.57
N THR A 177 -5.21 -5.60 -19.26
CA THR A 177 -5.35 -5.59 -20.73
C THR A 177 -6.37 -4.53 -21.17
N LEU A 178 -7.51 -4.44 -20.48
CA LEU A 178 -8.53 -3.39 -20.68
C LEU A 178 -7.93 -1.99 -20.55
N LEU A 179 -7.20 -1.73 -19.48
CA LEU A 179 -6.52 -0.45 -19.25
C LEU A 179 -5.49 -0.12 -20.33
N MET A 180 -4.67 -1.10 -20.74
CA MET A 180 -3.65 -0.93 -21.78
C MET A 180 -4.27 -0.55 -23.13
N ASN A 181 -5.37 -1.19 -23.49
CA ASN A 181 -6.05 -0.96 -24.77
C ASN A 181 -6.87 0.33 -24.77
N ALA A 182 -7.40 0.76 -23.62
CA ALA A 182 -8.10 2.03 -23.49
C ALA A 182 -7.20 3.25 -23.71
N ARG A 183 -5.87 3.11 -23.52
CA ARG A 183 -4.87 4.19 -23.67
C ARG A 183 -5.22 5.46 -22.87
N GLY A 184 -5.86 5.31 -21.72
CA GLY A 184 -6.30 6.42 -20.89
C GLY A 184 -7.08 5.99 -19.66
N ARG A 185 -7.81 6.95 -19.09
CA ARG A 185 -8.67 6.75 -17.93
C ARG A 185 -9.87 5.89 -18.30
N VAL A 186 -10.06 4.79 -17.57
CA VAL A 186 -11.27 3.97 -17.59
C VAL A 186 -12.10 4.29 -16.37
N ASN A 187 -13.42 4.47 -16.53
CA ASN A 187 -14.31 4.71 -15.41
C ASN A 187 -14.35 3.47 -14.50
N LEU A 188 -14.19 3.65 -13.19
CA LEU A 188 -14.19 2.54 -12.24
C LEU A 188 -15.54 1.79 -12.25
N ALA A 189 -16.65 2.49 -12.47
CA ALA A 189 -17.96 1.88 -12.61
C ALA A 189 -18.08 0.99 -13.85
N GLU A 190 -17.47 1.40 -14.97
CA GLU A 190 -17.41 0.59 -16.19
C GLU A 190 -16.53 -0.64 -16.00
N LEU A 191 -15.40 -0.48 -15.30
CA LEU A 191 -14.48 -1.58 -15.00
C LEU A 191 -15.16 -2.63 -14.12
N VAL A 192 -15.84 -2.23 -13.05
CA VAL A 192 -16.58 -3.15 -12.17
C VAL A 192 -17.69 -3.89 -12.93
N ARG A 193 -18.39 -3.21 -13.84
CA ARG A 193 -19.44 -3.83 -14.66
C ARG A 193 -18.89 -4.92 -15.58
N GLU A 194 -17.64 -4.80 -16.03
CA GLU A 194 -16.99 -5.82 -16.87
C GLU A 194 -16.67 -7.12 -16.08
N PHE A 195 -16.59 -7.05 -14.76
CA PHE A 195 -16.26 -8.18 -13.88
C PHE A 195 -17.35 -8.45 -12.82
N PRO A 196 -18.59 -8.80 -13.23
CA PRO A 196 -19.72 -8.92 -12.31
C PRO A 196 -19.61 -10.08 -11.31
N THR A 197 -18.74 -11.06 -11.58
CA THR A 197 -18.53 -12.23 -10.71
C THR A 197 -17.55 -11.95 -9.56
N VAL A 198 -16.85 -10.81 -9.58
CA VAL A 198 -15.80 -10.47 -8.64
C VAL A 198 -16.31 -9.37 -7.71
N ASN A 199 -15.97 -9.45 -6.42
CA ASN A 199 -16.28 -8.37 -5.50
C ASN A 199 -15.55 -7.08 -5.96
N PRO A 200 -16.23 -5.92 -6.06
CA PRO A 200 -15.59 -4.68 -6.49
C PRO A 200 -14.39 -4.26 -5.63
N GLN A 201 -14.42 -4.53 -4.32
CA GLN A 201 -13.31 -4.22 -3.42
C GLN A 201 -12.10 -5.11 -3.72
N ASP A 202 -12.31 -6.42 -3.90
CA ASP A 202 -11.23 -7.37 -4.22
C ASP A 202 -10.57 -7.02 -5.56
N LEU A 203 -11.36 -6.63 -6.57
CA LEU A 203 -10.83 -6.16 -7.86
C LEU A 203 -9.97 -4.91 -7.71
N VAL A 204 -10.40 -3.94 -6.89
CA VAL A 204 -9.63 -2.71 -6.64
C VAL A 204 -8.36 -3.02 -5.84
N ASP A 205 -8.45 -3.89 -4.84
CA ASP A 205 -7.30 -4.29 -4.03
C ASP A 205 -6.25 -5.01 -4.90
N ASP A 206 -6.67 -5.96 -5.74
CA ASP A 206 -5.82 -6.68 -6.70
C ASP A 206 -5.19 -5.74 -7.73
N LEU A 207 -5.96 -4.81 -8.29
CA LEU A 207 -5.44 -3.82 -9.23
C LEU A 207 -4.48 -2.84 -8.57
N SER A 208 -4.74 -2.42 -7.33
CA SER A 208 -3.82 -1.60 -6.56
C SER A 208 -2.51 -2.31 -6.24
N ALA A 209 -2.49 -3.65 -6.32
CA ALA A 209 -1.32 -4.47 -6.12
C ALA A 209 -0.32 -4.41 -7.28
N VAL A 210 -0.82 -4.15 -8.49
CA VAL A 210 -0.01 -4.00 -9.71
C VAL A 210 0.64 -2.62 -9.73
N ASP A 211 1.97 -2.58 -9.83
CA ASP A 211 2.68 -1.31 -9.89
C ASP A 211 2.30 -0.51 -11.15
N GLY A 212 2.19 0.81 -10.97
CA GLY A 212 1.77 1.75 -12.00
C GLY A 212 0.28 1.74 -12.36
N VAL A 213 -0.58 0.97 -11.69
CA VAL A 213 -2.02 1.24 -11.71
C VAL A 213 -2.32 2.42 -10.80
N VAL A 214 -2.93 3.47 -11.35
CA VAL A 214 -3.25 4.72 -10.64
C VAL A 214 -4.75 4.92 -10.59
N PHE A 215 -5.28 5.05 -9.37
CA PHE A 215 -6.68 5.39 -9.14
C PHE A 215 -6.85 6.91 -9.09
N LEU A 216 -7.79 7.40 -9.89
CA LEU A 216 -8.15 8.80 -9.98
C LEU A 216 -9.44 9.03 -9.19
N THR A 217 -9.36 9.87 -8.17
CA THR A 217 -10.49 10.21 -7.29
C THR A 217 -11.39 11.32 -7.84
N ASN A 218 -11.04 11.92 -8.98
CA ASN A 218 -11.86 12.95 -9.64
C ASN A 218 -13.20 12.35 -10.07
N ASP A 219 -14.30 13.10 -9.95
CA ASP A 219 -15.62 12.65 -10.41
C ASP A 219 -15.68 12.67 -11.95
N PRO A 220 -16.00 11.56 -12.66
CA PRO A 220 -16.31 10.20 -12.14
C PRO A 220 -15.06 9.37 -11.86
N PRO A 221 -14.95 8.67 -10.71
CA PRO A 221 -13.71 7.99 -10.32
C PRO A 221 -13.23 7.01 -11.40
N GLY A 222 -11.93 6.99 -11.65
CA GLY A 222 -11.36 6.21 -12.74
C GLY A 222 -10.07 5.50 -12.37
N VAL A 223 -9.63 4.63 -13.27
CA VAL A 223 -8.38 3.89 -13.18
C VAL A 223 -7.60 4.14 -14.46
N THR A 224 -6.31 4.42 -14.33
CA THR A 224 -5.41 4.57 -15.47
C THR A 224 -4.15 3.76 -15.22
N LEU A 225 -3.49 3.36 -16.30
CA LEU A 225 -2.19 2.73 -16.25
C LEU A 225 -1.10 3.78 -16.50
N SER A 226 0.00 3.71 -15.74
CA SER A 226 1.19 4.53 -15.97
C SER A 226 1.81 4.19 -17.33
N PRO A 227 2.26 5.18 -18.12
CA PRO A 227 2.94 4.94 -19.40
C PRO A 227 4.14 3.97 -19.27
N MET A 228 4.85 4.05 -18.14
CA MET A 228 6.00 3.21 -17.83
C MET A 228 5.65 1.71 -17.86
N VAL A 229 4.46 1.34 -17.39
CA VAL A 229 4.01 -0.06 -17.37
C VAL A 229 3.72 -0.58 -18.78
N VAL A 230 3.15 0.29 -19.63
CA VAL A 230 2.90 -0.04 -21.04
C VAL A 230 4.23 -0.27 -21.76
N GLU A 231 5.21 0.61 -21.54
CA GLU A 231 6.55 0.50 -22.11
C GLU A 231 7.27 -0.77 -21.64
N GLU A 232 7.23 -1.07 -20.34
CA GLU A 232 7.82 -2.28 -19.76
C GLU A 232 7.22 -3.56 -20.36
N TYR A 233 5.89 -3.60 -20.51
CA TYR A 233 5.22 -4.73 -21.16
C TYR A 233 5.64 -4.89 -22.63
N MET A 234 5.73 -3.79 -23.38
CA MET A 234 6.12 -3.84 -24.80
C MET A 234 7.56 -4.36 -24.93
N GLN A 235 8.48 -3.87 -24.09
CA GLN A 235 9.85 -4.35 -24.03
C GLN A 235 9.89 -5.86 -23.72
N TRP A 236 9.20 -6.29 -22.67
CA TRP A 236 9.13 -7.70 -22.30
C TRP A 236 8.59 -8.57 -23.45
N ARG A 237 7.53 -8.13 -24.12
CA ARG A 237 6.92 -8.86 -25.24
C ARG A 237 7.90 -9.03 -26.40
N ASP A 238 8.62 -7.96 -26.74
CA ASP A 238 9.56 -7.97 -27.87
C ASP A 238 10.78 -8.87 -27.55
N GLU A 239 11.24 -8.90 -26.29
CA GLU A 239 12.23 -9.87 -25.80
C GLU A 239 11.76 -11.32 -25.93
N GLN A 240 10.49 -11.62 -25.60
CA GLN A 240 9.94 -12.98 -25.75
C GLN A 240 9.85 -13.40 -27.22
N ARG A 241 9.50 -12.47 -28.11
CA ARG A 241 9.45 -12.73 -29.56
C ARG A 241 10.84 -13.02 -30.12
N ALA A 242 11.85 -12.24 -29.72
CA ALA A 242 13.23 -12.48 -30.14
C ALA A 242 13.73 -13.86 -29.68
N LYS A 243 13.46 -14.25 -28.43
CA LYS A 243 13.82 -15.57 -27.90
C LYS A 243 13.13 -16.71 -28.64
N SER A 244 11.85 -16.53 -29.00
CA SER A 244 11.08 -17.53 -29.74
C SER A 244 11.53 -17.68 -31.20
N ALA A 245 12.10 -16.62 -31.78
CA ALA A 245 12.65 -16.66 -33.15
C ALA A 245 14.05 -17.29 -33.22
N SER A 246 14.79 -17.31 -32.10
CA SER A 246 16.13 -17.91 -32.01
C SER A 246 16.13 -19.40 -31.60
N ALA A 247 14.99 -19.94 -31.18
CA ALA A 247 14.82 -21.33 -30.75
C ALA A 247 14.27 -22.19 -31.90
#